data_AF-A0A8S0UST5-F1
#
_entry.id   AF-A0A8S0UST5-F1
#
_cell.length_a   1.000
_cell.length_b   1.000
_cell.length_c   1.000
_cell.angle_alpha   90.00
_cell.angle_beta   90.00
_cell.angle_gamma   90.00
#
_symmetry.space_group_name_H-M   'P 1'
#
loop_
_entity.id
_entity.type
_entity.pdbx_description
1 polymer ?
#
loop_
_entity_poly.entity_id
_entity_poly.type
_entity_poly.pdbx_seq_one_letter_code
_entity_poly.pdbx_strand_id
1 'polypeptide(L)'
;MIAVGPLVTQPDSEEDYSGIMQWLSKKDKFSTLFISFGSENFLSMEQIEELGEGLDICGVNFIWVIRLPVGEAIGINEAPPPEEFLERVQGRGMIVQRWAPQAKILAHPSTGVS
;
A
#
# COMPACT_ATOMS: atom_id res chain seq x y z
N MET A 1 -22.64 -0.14 -29.59
CA MET A 1 -22.28 -0.08 -28.16
C MET A 1 -20.90 -0.69 -28.04
N ILE A 2 -19.85 0.13 -27.89
CA ILE A 2 -18.48 -0.39 -27.76
C ILE A 2 -18.17 -0.48 -26.27
N ALA A 3 -18.05 -1.70 -25.77
CA ALA A 3 -17.53 -1.96 -24.43
C ALA A 3 -16.01 -1.77 -24.49
N VAL A 4 -15.53 -0.63 -24.01
CA VAL A 4 -14.11 -0.44 -23.70
C VAL A 4 -13.86 -1.07 -22.34
N GLY A 5 -13.26 -2.27 -22.35
CA GLY A 5 -12.81 -2.95 -21.13
C GLY A 5 -11.85 -2.07 -20.32
N PRO A 6 -11.65 -2.37 -19.02
CA PRO A 6 -10.89 -1.52 -18.13
C PRO A 6 -9.46 -1.35 -18.66
N LEU A 7 -9.11 -0.09 -18.99
CA LEU A 7 -7.77 0.32 -19.34
C LEU A 7 -6.90 0.24 -18.08
N VAL A 8 -6.28 -0.93 -17.88
CA VAL A 8 -5.23 -1.10 -16.87
C VAL A 8 -4.01 -0.32 -17.37
N THR A 9 -3.69 0.78 -16.71
CA THR A 9 -2.47 1.53 -16.96
C THR A 9 -1.26 0.65 -16.63
N GLN A 10 -0.36 0.48 -17.60
CA GLN A 10 0.88 -0.26 -17.39
C GLN A 10 1.76 0.51 -16.39
N PRO A 11 2.36 -0.16 -15.38
CA PRO A 11 3.37 0.45 -14.52
C PRO A 11 4.58 0.92 -15.31
N ASP A 12 5.18 2.03 -14.88
CA ASP A 12 6.60 2.30 -15.10
C ASP A 12 7.42 1.13 -14.51
N SER A 13 8.24 0.49 -15.35
CA SER A 13 9.21 -0.61 -15.07
C SER A 13 8.82 -1.76 -14.13
N GLU A 14 8.92 -3.01 -14.62
CA GLU A 14 8.71 -4.22 -13.81
C GLU A 14 9.70 -4.40 -12.64
N GLU A 15 10.87 -3.76 -12.69
CA GLU A 15 11.92 -3.88 -11.66
C GLU A 15 11.55 -3.19 -10.34
N ASP A 16 10.81 -2.07 -10.37
CA ASP A 16 10.52 -1.25 -9.19
C ASP A 16 9.58 -1.91 -8.16
N TYR A 17 8.87 -2.97 -8.57
CA TYR A 17 7.89 -3.65 -7.71
C TYR A 17 8.26 -5.09 -7.35
N SER A 18 9.44 -5.54 -7.77
CA SER A 18 9.99 -6.86 -7.44
C SER A 18 10.04 -7.09 -5.92
N GLY A 19 10.38 -6.05 -5.15
CA GLY A 19 10.40 -6.10 -3.69
C GLY A 19 9.03 -6.39 -3.06
N ILE A 20 7.95 -5.81 -3.60
CA ILE A 20 6.58 -6.05 -3.12
C ILE A 20 6.18 -7.51 -3.37
N MET A 21 6.48 -8.04 -4.57
CA MET A 21 6.16 -9.42 -4.92
C MET A 21 6.96 -10.43 -4.09
N GLN A 22 8.25 -10.16 -3.87
CA GLN A 22 9.09 -10.99 -3.00
C GLN A 22 8.61 -10.98 -1.55
N TRP A 23 8.15 -9.84 -1.05
CA TRP A 23 7.62 -9.75 0.30
C TRP A 23 6.30 -10.51 0.43
N LEU A 24 5.37 -10.34 -0.51
CA LEU A 24 4.11 -11.09 -0.56
C LEU A 24 4.34 -12.60 -0.64
N SER A 25 5.35 -13.04 -1.40
CA SER A 25 5.71 -14.46 -1.53
C SER A 25 6.15 -15.11 -0.21
N LYS A 26 6.53 -14.31 0.80
CA LYS A 26 6.91 -14.79 2.14
C LYS A 26 5.71 -14.89 3.09
N LYS A 27 4.50 -14.54 2.63
CA LYS A 27 3.27 -14.52 3.44
C LYS A 27 2.37 -15.69 3.11
N ASP A 28 1.62 -16.15 4.11
CA ASP A 28 0.61 -17.18 3.93
C ASP A 28 -0.50 -16.73 2.97
N LYS A 29 -1.18 -17.71 2.37
CA LYS A 29 -2.30 -17.43 1.45
C LYS A 29 -3.38 -16.62 2.14
N PHE A 30 -3.92 -15.61 1.43
CA PHE A 30 -4.98 -14.72 1.92
C PHE A 30 -4.70 -14.03 3.26
N SER A 31 -3.43 -13.87 3.65
CA SER A 31 -3.04 -13.33 4.96
C SER A 31 -2.63 -11.84 4.94
N THR A 32 -2.64 -11.22 3.75
CA THR A 32 -2.22 -9.83 3.56
C THR A 32 -3.39 -8.94 3.15
N LEU A 33 -3.59 -7.85 3.89
CA LEU A 33 -4.54 -6.79 3.56
C LEU A 33 -3.91 -5.77 2.61
N PHE A 34 -4.57 -5.45 1.50
CA PHE A 34 -4.15 -4.38 0.60
C PHE A 34 -5.01 -3.13 0.83
N ILE A 35 -4.36 -2.00 1.09
CA ILE A 35 -5.02 -0.73 1.44
C ILE A 35 -4.58 0.34 0.45
N SER A 36 -5.53 0.90 -0.28
CA SER A 36 -5.29 2.02 -1.20
C SER A 36 -6.56 2.86 -1.32
N PHE A 37 -6.39 4.18 -1.28
CA PHE A 37 -7.49 5.16 -1.37
C PHE A 37 -7.70 5.71 -2.80
N GLY A 38 -7.16 5.03 -3.82
CA GLY A 38 -7.31 5.44 -5.22
C GLY A 38 -6.50 6.70 -5.56
N SER A 39 -6.75 7.29 -6.73
CA SER A 39 -6.01 8.46 -7.24
C SER A 39 -6.56 9.80 -6.77
N GLU A 40 -7.79 9.84 -6.26
CA GLU A 40 -8.55 11.08 -6.01
C GLU A 40 -8.79 11.35 -4.52
N ASN A 41 -8.48 10.41 -3.62
CA ASN A 41 -8.59 10.63 -2.18
C ASN A 41 -7.22 10.68 -1.52
N PHE A 42 -7.03 11.72 -0.71
CA PHE A 42 -5.90 11.89 0.19
C PHE A 42 -6.44 11.79 1.61
N LEU A 43 -5.82 10.96 2.45
CA LEU A 43 -6.16 10.90 3.87
C LEU A 43 -5.61 12.16 4.57
N SER A 44 -6.35 12.68 5.55
CA SER A 44 -5.79 13.65 6.48
C SER A 44 -4.72 13.00 7.37
N MET A 45 -3.87 13.81 8.00
CA MET A 45 -2.85 13.30 8.93
C MET A 45 -3.47 12.47 10.06
N GLU A 46 -4.57 12.95 10.64
CA GLU A 46 -5.33 12.24 11.69
C GLU A 46 -5.81 10.86 11.20
N GLN A 47 -6.32 10.77 9.97
CA GLN A 47 -6.76 9.49 9.40
C GLN A 47 -5.60 8.53 9.13
N ILE A 48 -4.43 9.04 8.77
CA ILE A 48 -3.21 8.23 8.59
C ILE A 48 -2.75 7.69 9.95
N GLU A 49 -2.77 8.51 11.00
CA GLU A 49 -2.42 8.09 12.36
C GLU A 49 -3.38 7.01 12.88
N GLU A 50 -4.70 7.25 12.82
CA GLU A 50 -5.71 6.29 13.27
C GLU A 50 -5.62 4.96 12.51
N LEU A 51 -5.42 5.01 11.18
CA LEU A 51 -5.25 3.81 10.37
C LEU A 51 -3.96 3.06 10.73
N GLY A 52 -2.87 3.79 10.97
CA GLY A 52 -1.61 3.21 11.45
C GLY A 52 -1.80 2.49 12.77
N GLU A 53 -2.38 3.14 13.78
CA GLU A 53 -2.66 2.51 15.07
C GLU A 53 -3.55 1.27 14.93
N GLY A 54 -4.60 1.35 14.12
CA GLY A 54 -5.48 0.22 13.84
C GLY A 54 -4.72 -0.98 13.25
N LEU A 55 -3.83 -0.74 12.28
CA LEU A 55 -3.02 -1.79 11.65
C LEU A 55 -2.04 -2.44 12.62
N ASP A 56 -1.45 -1.65 13.51
CA ASP A 56 -0.54 -2.17 14.53
C ASP A 56 -1.29 -3.09 15.50
N ILE A 57 -2.43 -2.63 16.03
CA ILE A 57 -3.29 -3.36 16.97
C ILE A 57 -3.83 -4.66 16.32
N CYS A 58 -4.27 -4.61 15.06
CA CYS A 58 -4.84 -5.76 14.38
C CYS A 58 -3.81 -6.88 14.13
N GLY A 59 -2.52 -6.60 14.17
CA GLY A 59 -1.47 -7.61 14.02
C GLY A 59 -1.38 -8.26 12.62
N VAL A 60 -2.15 -7.77 11.65
CA VAL A 60 -2.27 -8.36 10.31
C VAL A 60 -1.04 -8.05 9.44
N ASN A 61 -0.82 -8.85 8.39
CA ASN A 61 0.09 -8.42 7.33
C ASN A 61 -0.63 -7.41 6.44
N PHE A 62 0.05 -6.36 6.00
CA PHE A 62 -0.57 -5.36 5.13
C PHE A 62 0.40 -4.73 4.14
N ILE A 63 -0.16 -4.26 3.03
CA ILE A 63 0.46 -3.31 2.11
C ILE A 63 -0.42 -2.08 2.09
N TRP A 64 0.14 -0.93 2.44
CA TRP A 64 -0.58 0.33 2.46
C TRP A 64 0.06 1.33 1.51
N VAL A 65 -0.71 1.74 0.50
CA VAL A 65 -0.30 2.73 -0.49
C VAL A 65 -0.72 4.12 -0.03
N ILE A 66 0.25 4.94 0.34
CA ILE A 66 0.02 6.32 0.79
C ILE A 66 0.30 7.28 -0.38
N ARG A 67 -0.67 8.15 -0.65
CA ARG A 67 -0.53 9.27 -1.57
C ARG A 67 -0.71 10.55 -0.76
N LEU A 68 0.19 11.50 -0.95
CA LEU A 68 0.08 12.86 -0.41
C LEU A 68 -0.18 13.85 -1.56
N PRO A 69 -0.91 14.95 -1.32
CA PRO A 69 -1.18 15.96 -2.35
C PRO A 69 0.13 16.54 -2.90
N VAL A 70 0.19 16.74 -4.22
CA VAL A 70 1.35 17.38 -4.88
C VAL A 70 1.38 18.85 -4.46
N GLY A 71 2.26 19.19 -3.52
CA GLY A 71 2.40 20.55 -2.94
C GLY A 71 2.70 20.52 -1.45
N GLU A 72 2.23 19.47 -0.74
CA GLU A 72 2.72 19.09 0.57
C GLU A 72 3.97 18.23 0.38
N ALA A 73 5.04 18.85 -0.14
CA ALA A 73 6.36 18.26 -0.14
C ALA A 73 6.91 18.26 1.28
N ILE A 74 6.24 17.52 2.17
CA ILE A 74 6.85 17.08 3.42
C ILE A 74 8.02 16.22 2.99
N GLY A 75 9.22 16.51 3.49
CA GLY A 75 10.42 15.79 3.09
C GLY A 75 10.19 14.30 3.25
N ILE A 76 10.87 13.48 2.45
CA ILE A 76 10.81 12.01 2.51
C ILE A 76 11.00 11.40 3.93
N ASN A 77 11.47 12.19 4.89
CA ASN A 77 11.70 11.86 6.30
C ASN A 77 10.62 12.42 7.26
N GLU A 78 9.61 13.13 6.77
CA GLU A 78 8.56 13.78 7.56
C GLU A 78 7.14 13.35 7.14
N ALA A 79 7.02 12.55 6.07
CA ALA A 79 5.74 12.00 5.63
C ALA A 79 5.33 10.82 6.52
N PRO A 80 4.07 10.77 6.98
CA PRO A 80 3.59 9.69 7.84
C PRO A 80 3.52 8.34 7.10
N PRO A 81 3.51 7.21 7.83
CA PRO A 81 3.41 7.11 9.30
C PRO A 81 4.76 7.32 10.03
N PRO A 82 4.75 7.63 11.35
CA PRO A 82 5.95 7.88 12.16
C PRO A 82 6.97 6.73 12.13
N GLU A 83 8.25 7.02 12.35
CA GLU A 83 9.31 6.01 12.34
C GLU A 83 9.06 4.91 13.37
N GLU A 84 8.54 5.27 14.55
CA GLU A 84 8.20 4.32 15.60
C GLU A 84 7.11 3.34 15.15
N PHE A 85 6.19 3.77 14.29
CA PHE A 85 5.21 2.87 13.69
C PHE A 85 5.89 1.90 12.72
N LEU A 86 6.77 2.40 11.84
CA LEU A 86 7.50 1.58 10.88
C LEU A 86 8.32 0.48 11.56
N GLU A 87 8.93 0.79 12.71
CA GLU A 87 9.61 -0.20 13.56
C GLU A 87 8.65 -1.26 14.11
N ARG A 88 7.50 -0.85 14.66
CA ARG A 88 6.51 -1.79 15.23
C ARG A 88 5.91 -2.74 14.21
N VAL A 89 5.71 -2.27 12.97
CA VAL A 89 5.18 -3.09 11.88
C VAL A 89 6.25 -3.76 11.03
N GLN A 90 7.54 -3.62 11.40
CA GLN A 90 8.65 -4.17 10.63
C GLN A 90 8.43 -5.68 10.40
N GLY A 91 8.51 -6.09 9.14
CA GLY A 91 8.28 -7.47 8.74
C GLY A 91 6.82 -7.87 8.56
N ARG A 92 5.83 -7.11 9.05
CA ARG A 92 4.39 -7.35 8.86
C ARG A 92 3.70 -6.33 7.93
N GLY A 93 4.22 -5.11 7.86
CA GLY A 93 3.72 -4.05 6.99
C GLY A 93 4.70 -3.66 5.88
N MET A 94 4.16 -3.27 4.72
CA MET A 94 4.88 -2.48 3.71
C MET A 94 4.13 -1.18 3.44
N ILE A 95 4.83 -0.06 3.56
CA ILE A 95 4.34 1.26 3.15
C ILE A 95 4.88 1.55 1.75
N VAL A 96 3.98 1.84 0.81
CA VAL A 96 4.33 2.16 -0.58
C VAL A 96 3.87 3.58 -0.88
N GLN A 97 4.81 4.44 -1.23
CA GLN A 97 4.49 5.83 -1.55
C GLN A 97 4.10 5.99 -3.02
N ARG A 98 3.16 6.90 -3.28
CA ARG A 98 2.70 7.38 -4.60
C ARG A 98 2.00 6.34 -5.47
N TRP A 99 2.57 5.17 -5.70
CA TRP A 99 2.00 4.20 -6.64
C TRP A 99 2.43 2.76 -6.33
N ALA A 100 1.52 1.80 -6.52
CA ALA A 100 1.79 0.37 -6.43
C ALA A 100 1.02 -0.38 -7.55
N PRO A 101 1.52 -1.55 -8.01
CA PRO A 101 0.88 -2.32 -9.07
C PRO A 101 -0.33 -3.07 -8.53
N GLN A 102 -1.41 -2.33 -8.29
CA GLN A 102 -2.63 -2.82 -7.63
C GLN A 102 -3.14 -4.11 -8.28
N ALA A 103 -3.17 -4.19 -9.61
CA ALA A 103 -3.57 -5.41 -10.31
C ALA A 103 -2.68 -6.62 -9.98
N LYS A 104 -1.36 -6.44 -9.90
CA LYS A 104 -0.42 -7.52 -9.55
C LYS A 104 -0.54 -7.92 -8.08
N ILE A 105 -0.72 -6.95 -7.18
CA ILE A 105 -0.89 -7.20 -5.73
C ILE A 105 -2.18 -7.97 -5.48
N LEU A 106 -3.30 -7.55 -6.06
CA LEU A 106 -4.60 -8.20 -5.90
C LEU A 106 -4.64 -9.61 -6.53
N ALA A 107 -3.86 -9.85 -7.58
CA ALA A 107 -3.73 -11.17 -8.19
C ALA A 107 -2.82 -12.13 -7.39
N HIS A 108 -2.09 -11.66 -6.37
CA HIS A 108 -1.15 -12.49 -5.63
C HIS A 108 -1.88 -13.41 -4.62
N PRO A 109 -1.56 -14.72 -4.54
CA PRO A 109 -2.26 -15.68 -3.66
C PRO A 109 -2.24 -15.33 -2.16
N SER A 110 -1.24 -14.58 -1.72
CA SER A 110 -1.10 -14.13 -0.33
C SER A 110 -1.95 -12.91 0.03
N THR A 111 -2.54 -12.24 -0.96
CA THR A 111 -3.47 -11.14 -0.75
C THR A 111 -4.86 -11.68 -0.48
N GLY A 112 -5.44 -11.31 0.66
CA GLY A 112 -6.83 -11.63 0.97
C GLY A 112 -7.76 -10.67 0.22
N VAL A 113 -8.78 -11.22 -0.44
CA VAL A 113 -9.92 -10.43 -0.93
C VAL A 113 -11.04 -10.65 0.08
N SER A 114 -11.39 -9.62 0.84
CA SER A 114 -12.67 -9.56 1.56
C SER A 114 -13.69 -8.81 0.72
#